data_AF-A0A6P0S4S9-F1
#
_entry.id   AF-A0A6P0S4S9-F1
#
_cell.length_a   1.000
_cell.length_b   1.000
_cell.length_c   1.000
_cell.angle_alpha   90.00
_cell.angle_beta   90.00
_cell.angle_gamma   90.00
#
_symmetry.space_group_name_H-M   'P 1'
#
loop_
_entity.id
_entity.type
_entity.pdbx_description
1 polymer ?
#
loop_
_entity_poly.entity_id
_entity_poly.type
_entity_poly.pdbx_seq_one_letter_code
_entity_poly.pdbx_strand_id
1 'polypeptide(L)'
;TTPITCFGEDVRGFAFWSEPEEWLGKEGLYVTIERFHDLFELTDSYRPYFSSFQEIATVSIRRGGAVTEVFHVYQTGKMLKPYPRNIPGKF
;
A
#
# COMPACT_ATOMS: atom_id res chain seq x y z
N THR A 1 10.27 10.12 11.79
CA THR A 1 9.01 10.05 11.02
C THR A 1 8.84 8.65 10.52
N THR A 2 7.63 8.09 10.54
CA THR A 2 7.35 6.78 9.91
C THR A 2 7.25 7.00 8.40
N PRO A 3 8.10 6.37 7.58
CA PRO A 3 8.07 6.62 6.14
C PRO A 3 6.77 6.08 5.53
N ILE A 4 6.33 6.65 4.42
CA ILE A 4 5.12 6.23 3.68
C ILE A 4 5.50 6.06 2.19
N THR A 5 4.97 5.02 1.55
CA THR A 5 5.10 4.81 0.10
C THR A 5 3.75 4.44 -0.52
N CYS A 6 3.64 4.53 -1.84
CA CYS A 6 2.43 4.23 -2.61
C CYS A 6 2.64 3.01 -3.49
N PHE A 7 1.65 2.13 -3.48
CA PHE A 7 1.50 1.03 -4.43
C PHE A 7 0.34 1.40 -5.35
N GLY A 8 0.64 1.62 -6.62
CA GLY A 8 -0.32 2.13 -7.60
C GLY A 8 0.36 2.48 -8.92
N GLU A 9 -0.44 2.83 -9.92
CA GLU A 9 0.06 3.25 -11.24
C GLU A 9 0.65 4.66 -11.20
N ASP A 10 0.11 5.55 -10.36
CA ASP A 10 0.61 6.91 -10.21
C ASP A 10 1.46 7.07 -8.94
N VAL A 11 2.76 6.83 -9.10
CA VAL A 11 3.76 6.95 -8.02
C VAL A 11 4.36 8.35 -7.90
N ARG A 12 3.98 9.30 -8.77
CA ARG A 12 4.69 10.59 -8.92
C ARG A 12 4.74 11.40 -7.63
N GLY A 13 3.71 11.32 -6.77
CA GLY A 13 3.69 12.02 -5.48
C GLY A 13 4.59 11.42 -4.39
N PHE A 14 5.05 10.18 -4.57
CA PHE A 14 5.78 9.41 -3.55
C PHE A 14 7.22 9.09 -3.95
N ALA A 15 7.49 9.05 -5.25
CA ALA A 15 8.77 8.62 -5.79
C ALA A 15 9.92 9.61 -5.56
N PHE A 16 9.64 10.83 -5.10
CA PHE A 16 10.66 11.82 -4.74
C PHE A 16 11.12 11.73 -3.27
N TRP A 17 10.39 11.03 -2.41
CA TRP A 17 10.61 11.05 -0.96
C TRP A 17 11.45 9.89 -0.42
N SER A 18 11.68 8.86 -1.25
CA SER A 18 12.47 7.67 -0.91
C SER A 18 12.97 7.03 -2.20
N GLU A 19 13.87 6.06 -2.10
CA GLU A 19 14.19 5.11 -3.17
C GLU A 19 13.46 3.76 -2.93
N PRO A 20 13.13 2.97 -3.97
CA PRO A 20 12.41 1.70 -3.81
C PRO A 20 13.12 0.70 -2.89
N GLU A 21 14.45 0.67 -2.91
CA GLU A 21 15.29 -0.28 -2.19
C GLU A 21 15.30 -0.02 -0.68
N GLU A 22 15.00 1.21 -0.25
CA GLU A 22 14.95 1.58 1.17
C GLU A 22 13.88 0.82 1.96
N TRP A 23 12.95 0.17 1.27
CA TRP A 23 11.85 -0.60 1.83
C TRP A 23 12.16 -2.09 1.98
N LEU A 24 13.21 -2.58 1.33
CA LEU A 24 13.60 -3.99 1.38
C LEU A 24 13.86 -4.47 2.80
N GLY A 25 13.32 -5.64 3.13
CA GLY A 25 13.50 -6.27 4.44
C GLY A 25 12.70 -5.63 5.58
N LYS A 26 11.95 -4.55 5.33
CA LYS A 26 11.10 -3.89 6.33
C LYS A 26 9.70 -4.47 6.33
N GLU A 27 9.12 -4.55 7.53
CA GLU A 27 7.70 -4.82 7.75
C GLU A 27 6.90 -3.51 7.70
N GLY A 28 5.58 -3.60 7.60
CA GLY A 28 4.75 -2.41 7.56
C GLY A 28 3.26 -2.64 7.68
N LEU A 29 2.53 -1.55 7.49
CA LEU A 29 1.08 -1.56 7.32
C LEU A 29 0.77 -1.18 5.87
N TYR A 30 0.03 -2.04 5.18
CA TYR A 30 -0.60 -1.69 3.92
C TYR A 30 -2.03 -1.25 4.21
N VAL A 31 -2.42 -0.09 3.68
CA VAL A 31 -3.73 0.50 3.90
C VAL A 31 -4.37 0.77 2.56
N THR A 32 -5.59 0.27 2.37
CA THR A 32 -6.42 0.50 1.19
C THR A 32 -7.84 0.82 1.62
N ILE A 33 -8.68 1.17 0.67
CA ILE A 33 -10.11 1.46 0.87
C ILE A 33 -10.96 0.41 0.17
N GLU A 34 -12.19 0.23 0.62
CA GLU A 34 -13.13 -0.81 0.17
C GLU A 34 -13.14 -0.97 -1.37
N ARG A 35 -13.31 0.14 -2.11
CA ARG A 35 -13.37 0.09 -3.58
C ARG A 35 -12.09 -0.42 -4.27
N PHE A 36 -10.94 -0.36 -3.61
CA PHE A 36 -9.67 -0.90 -4.11
C PHE A 36 -9.36 -2.28 -3.52
N HIS A 37 -9.91 -2.59 -2.34
CA HIS A 37 -9.94 -3.93 -1.78
C HIS A 37 -10.77 -4.89 -2.64
N ASP A 38 -11.98 -4.47 -3.04
CA ASP A 38 -12.93 -5.25 -3.84
C ASP A 38 -12.47 -5.52 -5.27
N LEU A 39 -11.55 -4.69 -5.78
CA LEU A 39 -10.80 -5.00 -6.99
C LEU A 39 -9.78 -6.09 -6.65
N PHE A 40 -10.26 -7.32 -6.53
CA PHE A 40 -9.52 -8.49 -6.05
C PHE A 40 -8.11 -8.58 -6.67
N GLU A 41 -7.98 -8.28 -7.96
CA GLU A 41 -6.70 -8.29 -8.68
C GLU A 41 -5.69 -7.25 -8.16
N LEU A 42 -6.14 -6.10 -7.67
CA LEU A 42 -5.27 -5.00 -7.27
C LEU A 42 -4.53 -5.31 -5.96
N THR A 43 -5.24 -5.67 -4.90
CA THR A 43 -4.61 -5.96 -3.60
C THR A 43 -3.76 -7.23 -3.68
N ASP A 44 -4.25 -8.27 -4.36
CA ASP A 44 -3.48 -9.50 -4.54
C ASP A 44 -2.27 -9.32 -5.46
N SER A 45 -2.26 -8.34 -6.37
CA SER A 45 -1.04 -8.02 -7.14
C SER A 45 0.12 -7.54 -6.27
N TYR A 46 -0.18 -6.97 -5.09
CA TYR A 46 0.83 -6.44 -4.16
C TYR A 46 1.27 -7.47 -3.11
N ARG A 47 0.45 -8.47 -2.81
CA ARG A 47 0.76 -9.55 -1.85
C ARG A 47 2.14 -10.21 -2.11
N PRO A 48 2.55 -10.54 -3.35
CA PRO A 48 3.85 -11.16 -3.61
C PRO A 48 5.08 -10.30 -3.29
N TYR A 49 4.90 -9.02 -2.95
CA TYR A 49 6.00 -8.16 -2.51
C TYR A 49 6.38 -8.42 -1.05
N PHE A 50 5.58 -9.15 -0.28
CA PHE A 50 5.76 -9.33 1.16
C PHE A 50 5.81 -10.81 1.53
N SER A 51 6.56 -11.14 2.59
CA SER A 51 6.62 -12.51 3.13
C SER A 51 5.32 -12.95 3.83
N SER A 52 4.52 -12.01 4.29
CA SER A 52 3.15 -12.22 4.78
C SER A 52 2.31 -10.98 4.50
N PHE A 53 0.99 -11.14 4.41
CA PHE A 53 0.07 -10.06 4.11
C PHE A 53 -1.30 -10.39 4.71
N GLN A 54 -1.50 -9.97 5.97
CA GLN A 54 -2.65 -10.36 6.78
C GLN A 54 -3.51 -9.15 7.07
N GLU A 55 -4.80 -9.24 6.77
CA GLU A 55 -5.75 -8.21 7.21
C GLU A 55 -5.90 -8.26 8.72
N ILE A 56 -5.73 -7.11 9.38
CA ILE A 56 -5.76 -6.99 10.85
C ILE A 56 -6.88 -6.08 11.35
N ALA A 57 -7.43 -5.21 10.50
CA ALA A 57 -8.53 -4.33 10.88
C ALA A 57 -9.28 -3.76 9.67
N THR A 58 -10.54 -3.42 9.90
CA THR A 58 -11.32 -2.51 9.07
C THR A 58 -11.70 -1.25 9.87
N VAL A 59 -11.63 -0.07 9.25
CA VAL A 59 -11.90 1.22 9.91
C VAL A 59 -12.91 2.00 9.09
N SER A 60 -14.13 2.13 9.59
CA SER A 60 -15.18 2.90 8.92
C SER A 60 -15.10 4.39 9.26
N ILE A 61 -15.10 5.24 8.22
CA ILE A 61 -15.25 6.69 8.36
C ILE A 61 -16.73 7.04 8.28
N ARG A 62 -17.19 7.85 9.24
CA ARG A 62 -18.59 8.32 9.29
C ARG A 62 -18.69 9.82 9.07
N ARG A 63 -19.66 10.24 8.26
CA ARG A 63 -20.04 11.64 8.04
C ARG A 63 -21.55 11.76 8.09
N GLY A 64 -22.07 12.62 8.97
CA GLY A 64 -23.52 12.77 9.15
C GLY A 64 -24.23 11.50 9.63
N GLY A 65 -23.54 10.65 10.39
CA GLY A 65 -24.07 9.36 10.89
C GLY A 65 -23.96 8.19 9.91
N ALA A 66 -23.77 8.45 8.62
CA ALA A 66 -23.58 7.43 7.59
C ALA A 66 -22.10 7.07 7.39
N VAL A 67 -21.82 5.82 7.03
CA VAL A 67 -20.48 5.39 6.60
C VAL A 67 -20.22 5.93 5.20
N THR A 68 -19.10 6.62 5.01
CA THR A 68 -18.70 7.18 3.70
C THR A 68 -17.52 6.47 3.07
N GLU A 69 -16.70 5.78 3.86
CA GLU A 69 -15.51 5.04 3.40
C GLU A 69 -15.17 3.96 4.44
N VAL A 70 -14.59 2.85 3.99
CA VAL A 70 -14.03 1.82 4.86
C VAL A 70 -12.58 1.60 4.44
N PHE A 71 -11.67 1.71 5.41
CA PHE A 71 -10.27 1.36 5.21
C PHE A 71 -10.04 -0.09 5.63
N HIS A 72 -9.30 -0.83 4.82
CA HIS A 72 -8.74 -2.13 5.18
C HIS A 72 -7.27 -1.94 5.53
N VAL A 73 -6.86 -2.51 6.66
CA VAL A 73 -5.49 -2.43 7.18
C VAL A 73 -4.90 -3.82 7.22
N TYR A 74 -3.75 -3.97 6.57
CA TYR A 74 -3.00 -5.21 6.51
C TYR A 74 -1.66 -5.05 7.21
N GLN A 75 -1.33 -5.99 8.09
CA GLN A 75 0.04 -6.17 8.54
C GLN A 75 0.82 -6.95 7.48
N THR A 76 1.94 -6.39 7.05
CA THR A 76 2.84 -7.02 6.10
C THR A 76 4.08 -7.55 6.81
N GLY A 77 4.53 -8.72 6.40
CA GLY A 77 5.88 -9.19 6.69
C GLY A 77 6.92 -8.41 5.89
N LYS A 78 8.19 -8.84 5.99
CA LYS A 78 9.29 -8.19 5.26
C LYS A 78 8.99 -8.05 3.77
N MET A 79 9.26 -6.88 3.22
CA MET A 79 9.25 -6.64 1.78
C MET A 79 10.41 -7.39 1.11
N LEU A 80 10.09 -8.19 0.09
CA LEU A 80 10.98 -9.14 -0.57
C LEU A 80 11.66 -8.57 -1.82
N LYS A 81 11.02 -7.60 -2.48
CA LYS A 81 11.50 -6.95 -3.70
C LYS A 81 11.00 -5.50 -3.74
N PRO A 82 11.73 -4.56 -4.36
CA PRO A 82 11.27 -3.17 -4.47
C PRO A 82 10.03 -3.09 -5.35
N TYR A 83 9.10 -2.18 -5.04
CA TYR A 83 7.98 -1.89 -5.92
C TYR A 83 8.47 -0.99 -7.08
N PRO A 84 8.25 -1.39 -8.35
CA PRO A 84 8.75 -0.63 -9.49
C PRO A 84 8.09 0.73 -9.56
N ARG A 85 8.89 1.78 -9.68
CA ARG A 85 8.41 3.15 -9.86
C ARG A 85 8.78 3.58 -11.28
N ASN A 86 7.89 3.31 -12.23
CA ASN A 86 8.08 3.74 -13.61
C ASN A 86 7.87 5.26 -13.70
N ILE A 87 8.91 6.01 -13.36
CA ILE A 87 8.95 7.46 -13.55
C ILE A 87 9.53 7.69 -14.96
N PRO A 88 8.78 8.31 -15.89
CA PRO A 88 9.34 8.66 -17.19
C PRO A 88 10.62 9.49 -17.03
N GLY A 89 11.75 8.99 -17.52
CA GLY A 89 13.04 9.69 -17.51
C GLY A 89 14.02 9.34 -16.39
N LYS A 90 13.71 8.40 -15.50
CA LYS A 90 14.72 7.74 -14.64
C LYS A 90 14.88 6.28 -15.12
N PHE A 91 16.07 5.94 -15.59
CA PHE A 91 16.48 4.56 -15.97
C PHE A 91 17.06 3.84 -14.76
#